data_AF-A0A7S4RQL5-F1
#
_entry.id   AF-A0A7S4RQL5-F1
#
_cell.length_a   1.000
_cell.length_b   1.000
_cell.length_c   1.000
_cell.angle_alpha   90.00
_cell.angle_beta   90.00
_cell.angle_gamma   90.00
#
_symmetry.space_group_name_H-M   'P 1'
#
loop_
_entity.id
_entity.type
_entity.pdbx_description
1 polymer ?
#
loop_
_entity_poly.entity_id
_entity_poly.type
_entity_poly.pdbx_seq_one_letter_code
_entity_poly.pdbx_strand_id
1 'polypeptide(L)'
;ICDLHEHSWMKMYQELKTFQVKHGHVILNKHVTATKPLREWLKVQRYQYKLFMGMSIGSHIKVDDSFTEERIHLLEEIPNFIWQESWTASLWEKCFEKLLEYKETFGNCNVPVPYKIEPELGEFV
;
A
#
# COMPACT_ATOMS: atom_id res chain seq x y z
N ILE A 1 -9.31 -28.84 2.44
CA ILE A 1 -9.22 -27.67 3.36
C ILE A 1 -8.19 -26.69 2.77
N CYS A 2 -8.47 -26.18 1.57
CA CYS A 2 -7.56 -25.28 0.82
C CYS A 2 -8.26 -23.95 0.47
N ASP A 3 -9.59 -23.96 0.45
CA ASP A 3 -10.40 -22.83 0.00
C ASP A 3 -10.37 -21.63 0.95
N LEU A 4 -10.41 -21.86 2.27
CA LEU A 4 -10.50 -20.79 3.28
C LEU A 4 -9.28 -19.86 3.30
N HIS A 5 -8.08 -20.40 3.10
CA HIS A 5 -6.84 -19.60 3.07
C HIS A 5 -6.74 -18.76 1.79
N GLU A 6 -7.17 -19.32 0.67
CA GLU A 6 -7.23 -18.61 -0.61
C GLU A 6 -8.23 -17.47 -0.58
N HIS A 7 -9.43 -17.71 -0.04
CA HIS A 7 -10.46 -16.70 0.15
C HIS A 7 -9.97 -15.53 1.04
N SER A 8 -9.25 -15.85 2.12
CA SER A 8 -8.68 -14.80 2.99
C SER A 8 -7.60 -13.99 2.29
N TRP A 9 -6.73 -14.61 1.49
CA TRP A 9 -5.69 -13.90 0.75
C TRP A 9 -6.29 -13.00 -0.33
N MET A 10 -7.22 -13.53 -1.13
CA MET A 10 -7.90 -12.79 -2.18
C MET A 10 -8.67 -11.60 -1.64
N LYS A 11 -9.32 -11.74 -0.48
CA LYS A 11 -9.98 -10.62 0.20
C LYS A 11 -9.01 -9.47 0.50
N MET A 12 -7.86 -9.78 1.10
CA MET A 12 -6.85 -8.76 1.45
C MET A 12 -6.24 -8.12 0.19
N TYR A 13 -6.03 -8.90 -0.87
CA TYR A 13 -5.60 -8.40 -2.17
C TYR A 13 -6.60 -7.39 -2.76
N GLN A 14 -7.90 -7.72 -2.75
CA GLN A 14 -8.94 -6.81 -3.22
C GLN A 14 -9.04 -5.55 -2.35
N GLU A 15 -8.92 -5.67 -1.03
CA GLU A 15 -8.86 -4.52 -0.12
C GLU A 15 -7.66 -3.61 -0.45
N LEU A 16 -6.50 -4.18 -0.77
CA LEU A 16 -5.32 -3.41 -1.19
C LEU A 16 -5.55 -2.67 -2.51
N LYS A 17 -6.15 -3.35 -3.48
CA LYS A 17 -6.47 -2.78 -4.79
C LYS A 17 -7.46 -1.63 -4.67
N THR A 18 -8.52 -1.79 -3.88
CA THR A 18 -9.49 -0.71 -3.62
C THR A 18 -8.86 0.47 -2.87
N PHE A 19 -7.95 0.20 -1.93
CA PHE A 19 -7.20 1.25 -1.24
C PHE A 19 -6.32 2.03 -2.22
N GLN A 20 -5.60 1.33 -3.10
CA GLN A 20 -4.76 1.95 -4.11
C GLN A 20 -5.56 2.85 -5.05
N VAL A 21 -6.73 2.38 -5.53
CA VAL A 21 -7.60 3.17 -6.40
C VAL A 21 -8.10 4.43 -5.69
N LYS A 22 -8.41 4.33 -4.40
CA LYS A 22 -8.92 5.45 -3.60
C LYS A 22 -7.85 6.49 -3.26
N HIS A 23 -6.62 6.07 -2.99
CA HIS A 23 -5.56 6.93 -2.47
C HIS A 23 -4.43 7.23 -3.47
N GLY A 24 -4.36 6.52 -4.59
CA GLY A 24 -3.29 6.62 -5.58
C GLY A 24 -1.95 6.00 -5.15
N HIS A 25 -1.88 5.46 -3.92
CA HIS A 25 -0.67 4.87 -3.34
C HIS A 25 -0.99 3.68 -2.45
N VAL A 26 0.01 2.84 -2.19
CA VAL A 26 -0.09 1.66 -1.29
C VAL A 26 0.54 1.93 0.09
N ILE A 27 0.84 3.20 0.39
CA ILE A 27 1.44 3.61 1.66
C ILE A 27 0.38 3.63 2.76
N LEU A 28 0.52 2.74 3.74
CA LEU A 28 -0.43 2.60 4.85
C LEU A 28 0.12 3.25 6.12
N ASN A 29 -0.53 4.34 6.57
CA ASN A 29 -0.15 5.08 7.78
C ASN A 29 -0.37 4.23 9.05
N LYS A 30 0.67 4.11 9.89
CA LYS A 30 0.65 3.36 11.16
C LYS A 30 -0.41 3.83 12.17
N HIS A 31 -0.78 5.12 12.13
CA HIS A 31 -1.72 5.73 13.05
C HIS A 31 -3.19 5.48 12.67
N VAL A 32 -3.47 5.06 11.44
CA VAL A 32 -4.84 4.74 10.99
C VAL A 32 -5.17 3.32 11.42
N THR A 33 -6.01 3.14 12.43
CA THR A 33 -6.32 1.82 12.99
C THR A 33 -7.11 0.93 12.03
N ALA A 34 -7.96 1.50 11.19
CA ALA A 34 -8.76 0.78 10.20
C ALA A 34 -7.91 0.00 9.17
N THR A 35 -6.71 0.49 8.84
CA THR A 35 -5.80 -0.18 7.89
C THR A 35 -4.81 -1.13 8.58
N LYS A 36 -4.92 -1.33 9.89
CA LYS A 36 -4.02 -2.21 10.66
C LYS A 36 -3.99 -3.65 10.12
N PRO A 37 -5.13 -4.30 9.82
CA PRO A 37 -5.11 -5.67 9.27
C PRO A 37 -4.34 -5.74 7.94
N LEU A 38 -4.60 -4.78 7.04
CA LEU A 38 -3.95 -4.69 5.74
C LEU A 38 -2.44 -4.44 5.86
N ARG A 39 -2.01 -3.63 6.83
CA ARG A 39 -0.57 -3.43 7.13
C ARG A 39 0.12 -4.70 7.58
N GLU A 40 -0.45 -5.38 8.57
CA GLU A 40 0.15 -6.61 9.08
C GLU A 40 0.19 -7.70 7.99
N TRP A 41 -0.85 -7.78 7.16
CA TRP A 41 -0.86 -8.67 6.01
C TRP A 41 0.23 -8.34 4.98
N LEU A 42 0.41 -7.06 4.62
CA LEU A 42 1.50 -6.62 3.72
C LEU A 42 2.89 -6.94 4.27
N LYS A 43 3.12 -6.76 5.58
CA LYS A 43 4.39 -7.13 6.22
C LYS A 43 4.70 -8.61 6.02
N VAL A 44 3.70 -9.47 6.19
CA VAL A 44 3.84 -10.90 5.94
C VAL A 44 4.20 -11.16 4.48
N GLN A 45 3.49 -10.56 3.52
CA GLN A 45 3.78 -10.76 2.09
C GLN A 45 5.21 -10.32 1.73
N ARG A 46 5.65 -9.16 2.24
CA ARG A 46 7.01 -8.63 1.99
C ARG A 46 8.09 -9.48 2.62
N TYR A 47 7.85 -10.01 3.82
CA TYR A 47 8.79 -10.90 4.47
C TYR A 47 8.91 -12.24 3.73
N GLN A 48 7.78 -12.81 3.29
CA GLN A 48 7.74 -14.01 2.46
C GLN A 48 8.48 -13.81 1.13
N TYR A 49 8.29 -12.66 0.47
CA TYR A 49 9.04 -12.28 -0.72
C TYR A 49 10.55 -12.21 -0.47
N LYS A 50 10.98 -11.60 0.64
CA LYS A 50 12.41 -11.54 1.00
C LYS A 50 13.02 -12.94 1.19
N LEU A 51 12.28 -13.86 1.80
CA LEU A 51 12.70 -15.25 1.96
C LEU A 51 12.76 -15.97 0.61
N PHE A 52 11.74 -15.80 -0.23
CA PHE A 52 11.66 -16.37 -1.58
C PHE A 52 12.84 -15.94 -2.45
N MET A 53 13.23 -14.66 -2.38
CA MET A 53 14.37 -14.11 -3.11
C MET A 53 15.75 -14.48 -2.51
N GLY A 54 15.80 -15.30 -1.46
CA GLY A 54 17.06 -15.68 -0.80
C GLY A 54 17.77 -14.53 -0.08
N MET A 55 17.08 -13.40 0.13
CA MET A 55 17.66 -12.16 0.68
C MET A 55 17.75 -12.18 2.22
N SER A 56 17.38 -13.28 2.86
CA SER A 56 17.42 -13.45 4.31
C SER A 56 18.29 -14.64 4.70
N ILE A 57 19.61 -14.42 4.63
CA ILE A 57 20.63 -15.41 5.01
C ILE A 57 20.50 -15.74 6.51
N GLY A 58 20.42 -17.04 6.85
CA GLY A 58 20.40 -17.51 8.23
C GLY A 58 19.03 -17.50 8.93
N SER A 59 17.95 -17.19 8.21
CA SER A 59 16.59 -17.36 8.76
C SER A 59 16.21 -18.84 8.79
N HIS A 60 15.74 -19.32 9.94
CA HIS A 60 15.11 -20.64 10.05
C HIS A 60 13.67 -20.67 9.53
N ILE A 61 13.10 -19.50 9.22
CA ILE A 61 11.73 -19.37 8.68
C ILE A 61 11.76 -19.77 7.21
N LYS A 62 10.89 -20.71 6.83
CA LYS A 62 10.70 -21.13 5.45
C LYS A 62 9.71 -20.23 4.73
N VAL A 63 9.83 -20.18 3.41
CA VAL A 63 8.77 -19.63 2.55
C VAL A 63 7.52 -20.48 2.75
N ASP A 64 6.38 -19.82 2.89
CA ASP A 64 5.08 -20.49 2.98
C ASP A 64 4.73 -21.14 1.64
N ASP A 65 4.26 -22.39 1.65
CA ASP A 65 3.92 -23.13 0.41
C ASP A 65 2.82 -22.43 -0.41
N SER A 66 1.99 -21.60 0.24
CA SER A 66 0.96 -20.81 -0.43
C SER A 66 1.50 -19.49 -1.00
N PHE A 67 2.76 -19.12 -0.74
CA PHE A 67 3.39 -17.95 -1.34
C PHE A 67 3.94 -18.29 -2.72
N THR A 68 3.06 -18.29 -3.72
CA THR A 68 3.35 -18.68 -5.10
C THR A 68 3.75 -17.50 -5.98
N GLU A 69 4.35 -17.78 -7.14
CA GLU A 69 4.70 -16.77 -8.15
C GLU A 69 3.47 -15.99 -8.63
N GLU A 70 2.30 -16.62 -8.73
CA GLU A 70 1.06 -15.96 -9.13
C GLU A 70 0.66 -14.86 -8.13
N ARG A 71 0.86 -15.08 -6.83
CA ARG A 71 0.57 -14.07 -5.81
C ARG A 71 1.56 -12.91 -5.85
N ILE A 72 2.81 -13.18 -6.21
CA ILE A 72 3.83 -12.15 -6.45
C ILE A 72 3.38 -11.28 -7.64
N HIS A 73 3.06 -11.91 -8.77
CA HIS A 73 2.59 -11.20 -9.97
C HIS A 73 1.34 -10.36 -9.69
N LEU A 74 0.33 -10.90 -9.01
CA LEU A 74 -0.87 -10.15 -8.66
C LEU A 74 -0.56 -8.89 -7.84
N LEU A 75 0.39 -8.96 -6.90
CA LEU A 75 0.80 -7.81 -6.10
C LEU A 75 1.59 -6.78 -6.93
N GLU A 76 2.43 -7.24 -7.86
CA GLU A 76 3.20 -6.37 -8.77
C GLU A 76 2.34 -5.66 -9.82
N GLU A 77 1.18 -6.23 -10.18
CA GLU A 77 0.18 -5.55 -11.02
C GLU A 77 -0.45 -4.32 -10.34
N ILE A 78 -0.34 -4.18 -9.02
CA ILE A 78 -0.89 -3.04 -8.31
C ILE A 78 -0.02 -1.80 -8.57
N PRO A 79 -0.57 -0.69 -9.10
CA PRO A 79 0.25 0.47 -9.41
C PRO A 79 0.88 1.09 -8.17
N ASN A 80 2.15 1.47 -8.27
CA ASN A 80 2.98 2.00 -7.18
C ASN A 80 3.18 1.02 -6.01
N PHE A 81 2.97 -0.29 -6.22
CA PHE A 81 3.33 -1.30 -5.25
C PHE A 81 4.85 -1.46 -5.16
N ILE A 82 5.36 -1.62 -3.94
CA ILE A 82 6.77 -1.89 -3.68
C ILE A 82 6.92 -2.96 -2.59
N TRP A 83 7.85 -3.89 -2.84
CA TRP A 83 8.21 -4.96 -1.91
C TRP A 83 9.01 -4.47 -0.71
N GLN A 84 9.85 -3.46 -0.89
CA GLN A 84 10.64 -2.92 0.21
C GLN A 84 9.78 -1.97 1.06
N GLU A 85 9.57 -2.31 2.33
CA GLU A 85 8.95 -1.43 3.33
C GLU A 85 9.93 -0.33 3.80
N SER A 86 10.72 0.24 2.88
CA SER A 86 11.56 1.39 3.17
C SER A 86 10.65 2.62 3.25
N TRP A 87 10.01 2.79 4.40
CA TRP A 87 9.62 4.10 4.90
C TRP A 87 10.83 5.02 5.12
N THR A 88 12.04 4.47 5.02
CA THR A 88 13.32 5.15 5.15
C THR A 88 13.86 5.57 3.79
N ALA A 89 14.04 6.88 3.59
CA ALA A 89 14.64 7.55 2.45
C ALA A 89 13.88 7.47 1.11
N SER A 90 13.73 6.31 0.47
CA SER A 90 13.35 6.26 -0.96
C SER A 90 11.91 6.71 -1.28
N LEU A 91 10.94 6.36 -0.44
CA LEU A 91 9.56 6.83 -0.56
C LEU A 91 9.41 8.28 -0.07
N TRP A 92 10.16 8.68 0.95
CA TRP A 92 10.20 10.05 1.42
C TRP A 92 10.72 10.97 0.31
N GLU A 93 11.80 10.60 -0.36
CA GLU A 93 12.39 11.34 -1.48
C GLU A 93 11.40 11.50 -2.62
N LYS A 94 10.72 10.43 -3.06
CA LYS A 94 9.68 10.54 -4.11
C LYS A 94 8.48 11.38 -3.70
N CYS A 95 8.03 11.30 -2.45
CA CYS A 95 6.95 12.17 -1.94
C CYS A 95 7.42 13.62 -1.79
N PHE A 96 8.68 13.84 -1.42
CA PHE A 96 9.31 15.14 -1.28
C PHE A 96 9.52 15.81 -2.64
N GLU A 97 9.95 15.07 -3.66
CA GLU A 97 10.02 15.54 -5.06
C GLU A 97 8.66 16.00 -5.56
N LYS A 98 7.61 15.20 -5.35
CA LYS A 98 6.24 15.60 -5.71
C LYS A 98 5.74 16.82 -4.94
N LEU A 99 6.13 16.98 -3.67
CA LEU A 99 5.83 18.19 -2.89
C LEU A 99 6.61 19.41 -3.37
N LEU A 100 7.85 19.23 -3.84
CA LEU A 100 8.66 20.27 -4.47
C LEU A 100 8.00 20.75 -5.77
N GLU A 101 7.60 19.84 -6.65
CA GLU A 101 6.86 20.18 -7.88
C GLU A 101 5.55 20.91 -7.57
N TYR A 102 4.81 20.47 -6.54
CA TYR A 102 3.59 21.15 -6.09
C TYR A 102 3.89 22.57 -5.56
N LYS A 103 4.98 22.74 -4.81
CA LYS A 103 5.40 24.05 -4.32
C LYS A 103 5.82 24.98 -5.46
N GLU A 104 6.51 24.47 -6.48
CA GLU A 104 6.89 25.26 -7.66
C GLU A 104 5.67 25.73 -8.45
N THR A 105 4.63 24.89 -8.53
CA THR A 105 3.42 25.18 -9.29
C THR A 105 2.40 26.05 -8.52
N PHE A 106 2.27 25.88 -7.21
CA PHE A 106 1.24 26.56 -6.39
C PHE A 106 1.80 27.53 -5.34
N GLY A 107 3.13 27.66 -5.23
CA GLY A 107 3.81 28.60 -4.32
C GLY A 107 3.72 28.24 -2.83
N ASN A 108 3.07 27.13 -2.47
CA ASN A 108 2.93 26.65 -1.09
C ASN A 108 2.88 25.11 -1.06
N CYS A 109 3.16 24.52 0.11
CA CYS A 109 3.05 23.07 0.32
C CYS A 109 1.68 22.66 0.91
N ASN A 110 0.67 23.53 0.83
CA ASN A 110 -0.68 23.20 1.30
C ASN A 110 -1.39 22.40 0.22
N VAL A 111 -1.06 21.12 0.14
CA VAL A 111 -1.78 20.16 -0.71
C VAL A 111 -3.20 20.05 -0.15
N PRO A 112 -4.26 20.43 -0.90
CA PRO A 112 -5.63 20.29 -0.44
C PRO A 112 -5.89 18.81 -0.23
N VAL A 113 -6.19 18.41 1.01
CA VAL A 113 -6.81 17.12 1.27
C VAL A 113 -8.13 17.15 0.49
N PRO A 114 -8.43 16.21 -0.42
CA PRO A 114 -9.67 16.24 -1.17
C PRO A 114 -10.82 15.93 -0.20
N TYR A 115 -11.37 16.98 0.41
CA TYR A 115 -12.65 16.94 1.09
C TYR A 115 -13.70 16.93 -0.02
N LYS A 116 -14.08 15.73 -0.48
CA LYS A 116 -15.28 15.55 -1.29
C LYS A 116 -16.50 15.80 -0.41
N ILE A 117 -16.94 17.04 -0.29
CA ILE A 117 -18.37 17.39 -0.16
C ILE A 117 -18.57 18.74 -0.83
N GLU A 118 -19.25 18.74 -1.97
CA GLU A 118 -20.24 19.74 -2.40
C GLU A 118 -20.88 19.16 -3.67
N PRO A 119 -22.20 19.28 -3.90
CA PRO A 119 -22.92 20.55 -3.76
C PRO A 119 -24.40 20.40 -3.34
N GLU A 120 -24.84 21.09 -2.28
CA GLU A 120 -26.21 21.63 -2.28
C GLU A 120 -26.18 23.06 -1.76
N LEU A 121 -26.21 23.96 -2.74
CA LEU A 121 -26.68 25.32 -2.59
C LEU A 121 -28.21 25.26 -2.42
N GLY A 122 -28.72 25.73 -1.28
CA GLY A 122 -30.14 25.91 -1.00
C GLY A 122 -30.30 26.03 0.53
N GLU A 123 -30.43 27.19 1.13
CA GLU A 123 -31.31 28.30 0.77
C GLU A 123 -30.63 29.66 0.96
N PHE A 124 -31.04 30.60 0.12
CA PHE A 124 -30.75 32.02 0.26
C PHE A 124 -31.52 32.64 1.44
N VAL A 125 -30.86 33.64 2.03
CA VAL A 125 -31.31 34.67 2.99
C VAL A 125 -31.39 34.26 4.46
#